data_AF-A0AAW4RRB6-F1
#
_entry.id   AF-A0AAW4RRB6-F1
#
_cell.length_a   1.000
_cell.length_b   1.000
_cell.length_c   1.000
_cell.angle_alpha   90.00
_cell.angle_beta   90.00
_cell.angle_gamma   90.00
#
_symmetry.space_group_name_H-M   'P 1'
#
loop_
_entity.id
_entity.type
_entity.pdbx_description
1 polymer ?
#
loop_
_entity_poly.entity_id
_entity_poly.type
_entity_poly.pdbx_seq_one_letter_code
_entity_poly.pdbx_strand_id
1 'polypeptide(L)'
;MTDPKIITITLTVAHVEFGGNTGRGAYFYSFSPDLLICGKGEQDVTLRYAFCKSVPHRFKIISLLNSDSTGQIGPPDIAHDGSWVKVVNANKHPTLIFFTVVVKDTHTGAHFSCDPQVGNDPEISPTEFGRH
;
A
#
# COMPACT_ATOMS: atom_id res chain seq x y z
N MET A 1 8.88 16.28 19.88
CA MET A 1 8.68 15.15 18.95
C MET A 1 7.55 15.57 18.02
N THR A 2 7.85 15.79 16.74
CA THR A 2 6.83 15.99 15.72
C THR A 2 6.10 14.68 15.49
N ASP A 3 4.78 14.73 15.34
CA ASP A 3 4.00 13.53 15.03
C ASP A 3 4.54 12.86 13.76
N PRO A 4 4.62 11.52 13.72
CA PRO A 4 5.10 10.82 12.53
C PRO A 4 4.20 11.13 11.34
N LYS A 5 4.78 11.62 10.24
CA LYS A 5 4.05 11.90 9.01
C LYS A 5 3.50 10.58 8.43
N ILE A 6 2.19 10.49 8.28
CA ILE A 6 1.52 9.33 7.69
C ILE A 6 1.03 9.69 6.29
N ILE A 7 1.52 8.96 5.29
CA ILE A 7 0.98 8.99 3.93
C ILE A 7 -0.05 7.86 3.83
N THR A 8 -1.32 8.23 3.70
CA THR A 8 -2.41 7.25 3.57
C THR A 8 -2.65 6.94 2.10
N ILE A 9 -2.57 5.66 1.75
CA ILE A 9 -2.90 5.11 0.45
C ILE A 9 -4.22 4.36 0.60
N THR A 10 -5.24 4.83 -0.11
CA THR A 10 -6.55 4.21 -0.12
C THR A 10 -6.53 3.02 -1.08
N LEU A 11 -6.96 1.86 -0.60
CA LEU A 11 -7.14 0.63 -1.37
C LEU A 11 -8.65 0.37 -1.50
N THR A 12 -9.14 0.28 -2.73
CA THR A 12 -10.48 -0.28 -2.99
C THR A 12 -10.36 -1.69 -3.53
N VAL A 13 -11.25 -2.58 -3.11
CA VAL A 13 -11.32 -3.97 -3.54
C VAL A 13 -12.78 -4.36 -3.73
N ALA A 14 -13.07 -5.05 -4.82
CA ALA A 14 -14.38 -5.61 -5.12
C ALA A 14 -14.25 -7.01 -5.69
N HIS A 15 -15.22 -7.87 -5.38
CA HIS A 15 -15.44 -9.10 -6.14
C HIS A 15 -16.30 -8.76 -7.35
N VAL A 16 -15.90 -9.22 -8.53
CA VAL A 16 -16.53 -8.89 -9.80
C VAL A 16 -16.77 -10.15 -10.62
N GLU A 17 -17.83 -10.17 -11.43
CA GLU A 17 -18.13 -11.30 -12.32
C GLU A 17 -17.17 -11.36 -13.52
N PHE A 18 -16.74 -10.19 -14.01
CA PHE A 18 -15.77 -10.04 -15.09
C PHE A 18 -14.99 -8.73 -14.94
N GLY A 19 -13.82 -8.64 -15.58
CA GLY A 19 -13.00 -7.41 -15.62
C GLY A 19 -12.11 -7.17 -14.39
N GLY A 20 -11.98 -8.15 -13.50
CA GLY A 20 -11.04 -8.07 -12.39
C GLY A 20 -9.59 -8.11 -12.85
N ASN A 21 -8.72 -7.46 -12.09
CA ASN A 21 -7.27 -7.37 -12.34
C ASN A 21 -6.44 -8.26 -11.40
N THR A 22 -7.07 -9.04 -10.52
CA THR A 22 -6.39 -10.01 -9.64
C THR A 22 -7.27 -11.24 -9.36
N GLY A 23 -6.70 -12.23 -8.68
CA GLY A 23 -7.41 -13.45 -8.27
C GLY A 23 -8.07 -14.18 -9.44
N ARG A 24 -7.34 -14.32 -10.55
CA ARG A 24 -7.82 -14.91 -11.82
C ARG A 24 -9.02 -14.18 -12.45
N GLY A 25 -9.12 -12.87 -12.22
CA GLY A 25 -10.15 -12.00 -12.79
C GLY A 25 -11.42 -11.88 -11.95
N ALA A 26 -11.51 -12.58 -10.82
CA ALA A 26 -12.67 -12.54 -9.92
C ALA A 26 -12.66 -11.32 -8.97
N TYR A 27 -11.55 -10.59 -8.90
CA TYR A 27 -11.42 -9.42 -8.03
C TYR A 27 -10.81 -8.25 -8.78
N PHE A 28 -11.33 -7.07 -8.48
CA PHE A 28 -10.78 -5.80 -8.92
C PHE A 28 -10.19 -5.06 -7.70
N TYR A 29 -9.02 -4.48 -7.87
CA TYR A 29 -8.45 -3.54 -6.90
C TYR A 29 -7.93 -2.28 -7.57
N SER A 30 -7.87 -1.19 -6.80
CA SER A 30 -7.22 0.06 -7.22
C SER A 30 -6.70 0.83 -6.00
N PHE A 31 -5.67 1.64 -6.23
CA PHE A 31 -5.05 2.48 -5.22
C PHE A 31 -5.28 3.96 -5.53
N SER A 32 -5.38 4.77 -4.48
CA SER A 32 -5.36 6.22 -4.56
C SER A 32 -4.48 6.78 -3.43
N PRO A 33 -3.44 7.56 -3.74
CA PRO A 33 -2.94 7.85 -5.10
C PRO A 33 -2.42 6.59 -5.81
N ASP A 34 -2.48 6.61 -7.14
CA ASP A 34 -1.99 5.56 -8.02
C ASP A 34 -0.46 5.57 -8.13
N LEU A 35 0.14 6.77 -8.16
CA LEU A 35 1.57 6.99 -8.07
C LEU A 35 1.98 7.32 -6.63
N LEU A 36 2.82 6.47 -6.05
CA LEU A 36 3.44 6.70 -4.74
C LEU A 36 4.96 6.88 -4.91
N ILE A 37 5.41 8.12 -4.86
CA ILE A 37 6.82 8.47 -4.73
C ILE A 37 7.00 9.25 -3.42
N CYS A 38 7.95 8.82 -2.60
CA CYS A 38 8.39 9.54 -1.41
C CYS A 38 9.59 10.41 -1.79
N GLY A 39 9.42 11.72 -1.67
CA GLY A 39 10.42 12.71 -2.05
C GLY A 39 11.28 13.23 -0.90
N LYS A 40 12.06 14.28 -1.17
CA LYS A 40 12.78 15.10 -0.20
C LYS A 40 11.84 15.60 0.90
N GLY A 41 12.24 15.42 2.16
CA GLY A 41 11.42 15.77 3.33
C GLY A 41 10.39 14.70 3.70
N GLU A 42 10.36 13.56 2.99
CA GLU A 42 9.53 12.39 3.29
C GLU A 42 10.39 11.20 3.73
N GLN A 43 11.39 11.46 4.57
CA GLN A 43 12.17 10.46 5.28
C GLN A 43 11.42 9.96 6.51
N ASP A 44 11.60 8.67 6.81
CA ASP A 44 11.03 7.99 7.98
C ASP A 44 9.50 8.18 8.11
N VAL A 45 8.80 8.24 6.98
CA VAL A 45 7.34 8.39 6.91
C VAL A 45 6.65 7.05 7.07
N THR A 46 5.43 7.06 7.60
CA THR A 46 4.60 5.85 7.63
C THR A 46 3.75 5.79 6.36
N LEU A 47 3.91 4.73 5.57
CA LEU A 47 3.00 4.40 4.47
C LEU A 47 1.88 3.52 5.02
N ARG A 48 0.63 3.94 4.87
CA ARG A 48 -0.55 3.19 5.34
C ARG A 48 -1.47 2.85 4.19
N TYR A 49 -1.56 1.57 3.84
CA TYR A 49 -2.56 1.06 2.91
C TYR A 49 -3.82 0.73 3.68
N ALA A 50 -4.92 1.42 3.40
CA ALA A 50 -6.18 1.25 4.12
C ALA A 50 -7.34 1.04 3.16
N PHE A 51 -8.24 0.12 3.49
CA PHE A 51 -9.47 -0.02 2.72
C PHE A 51 -10.30 1.26 2.75
N CYS A 52 -10.86 1.64 1.59
CA CYS A 52 -11.83 2.72 1.56
C CYS A 52 -13.15 2.28 2.23
N LYS A 53 -13.98 3.26 2.61
CA LYS A 53 -15.23 3.00 3.36
C LYS A 53 -16.22 2.10 2.62
N SER A 54 -16.16 2.02 1.29
CA SER A 54 -17.06 1.19 0.50
C SER A 54 -16.60 -0.27 0.37
N VAL A 55 -15.38 -0.61 0.80
CA VAL A 55 -14.92 -2.00 0.80
C VAL A 55 -15.65 -2.78 1.88
N PRO A 56 -16.35 -3.89 1.54
CA PRO A 56 -17.03 -4.71 2.53
C PRO A 56 -16.07 -5.31 3.57
N HIS A 57 -16.49 -5.38 4.84
CA HIS A 57 -15.71 -5.94 5.94
C HIS A 57 -15.27 -7.41 5.78
N ARG A 58 -15.81 -8.12 4.77
CA ARG A 58 -15.39 -9.47 4.40
C ARG A 58 -13.96 -9.53 3.85
N PHE A 59 -13.46 -8.42 3.31
CA PHE A 59 -12.08 -8.33 2.87
C PHE A 59 -11.17 -7.99 4.04
N LYS A 60 -10.04 -8.70 4.14
CA LYS A 60 -9.05 -8.56 5.20
C LYS A 60 -7.66 -8.51 4.60
N ILE A 61 -6.89 -7.46 4.89
CA ILE A 61 -5.45 -7.47 4.66
C ILE A 61 -4.84 -8.43 5.69
N ILE A 62 -4.05 -9.39 5.21
CA ILE A 62 -3.45 -10.43 6.06
C ILE A 62 -1.93 -10.47 5.98
N SER A 63 -1.33 -9.82 4.97
CA SER A 63 0.11 -9.71 4.82
C SER A 63 0.48 -8.52 3.94
N LEU A 64 1.71 -8.04 4.11
CA LEU A 64 2.37 -7.12 3.20
C LEU A 64 3.78 -7.65 2.93
N LEU A 65 4.06 -7.94 1.66
CA LEU A 65 5.39 -8.31 1.19
C LEU A 65 5.99 -7.13 0.42
N ASN A 66 7.31 -7.04 0.41
CA ASN A 66 8.01 -6.05 -0.39
C ASN A 66 9.34 -6.61 -0.93
N SER A 67 9.86 -6.00 -1.99
CA SER A 67 11.12 -6.36 -2.62
C SER A 67 12.33 -5.59 -2.08
N ASP A 68 12.20 -4.85 -0.98
CA ASP A 68 13.31 -4.04 -0.46
C ASP A 68 14.43 -4.93 0.07
N SER A 69 15.60 -4.81 -0.54
CA SER A 69 16.83 -5.48 -0.12
C SER A 69 17.80 -4.53 0.61
N THR A 70 17.43 -3.26 0.75
CA THR A 70 18.30 -2.18 1.23
C THR A 70 17.99 -1.71 2.64
N GLY A 71 16.94 -2.25 3.27
CA GLY A 71 16.57 -1.94 4.66
C GLY A 71 15.91 -0.57 4.83
N GLN A 72 15.26 -0.06 3.78
CA GLN A 72 14.45 1.16 3.81
C GLN A 72 13.03 0.91 4.34
N ILE A 73 12.51 -0.31 4.23
CA ILE A 73 11.16 -0.65 4.67
C ILE A 73 11.19 -1.39 6.01
N GLY A 74 10.53 -0.82 7.00
CA GLY A 74 10.34 -1.44 8.31
C GLY A 74 9.34 -2.61 8.29
N PRO A 75 9.22 -3.35 9.40
CA PRO A 75 8.27 -4.45 9.50
C PRO A 75 6.82 -3.96 9.36
N PRO A 76 5.92 -4.76 8.74
CA PRO A 76 4.52 -4.39 8.61
C PRO A 76 3.78 -4.52 9.95
N ASP A 77 2.94 -3.53 10.22
CA ASP A 77 1.92 -3.56 11.28
C ASP A 77 0.55 -3.63 10.62
N ILE A 78 -0.23 -4.67 10.95
CA ILE A 78 -1.53 -4.95 10.33
C ILE A 78 -2.62 -4.76 11.40
N ALA A 79 -3.68 -4.05 11.03
CA ALA A 79 -4.84 -3.87 11.88
C ALA A 79 -5.42 -5.23 12.31
N HIS A 80 -5.81 -5.37 13.57
CA HIS A 80 -6.45 -6.60 14.07
C HIS A 80 -7.71 -6.98 13.26
N ASP A 81 -8.45 -5.99 12.76
CA ASP A 81 -9.64 -6.19 11.92
C ASP A 81 -9.32 -6.34 10.43
N GLY A 82 -8.05 -6.34 10.03
CA GLY A 82 -7.57 -6.44 8.66
C GLY A 82 -7.91 -5.24 7.76
N SER A 83 -8.31 -4.09 8.32
CA SER A 83 -8.75 -2.92 7.53
C SER A 83 -7.60 -2.11 6.93
N TRP A 84 -6.38 -2.24 7.47
CA TRP A 84 -5.19 -1.55 6.98
C TRP A 84 -3.92 -2.32 7.31
N VAL A 85 -2.85 -2.00 6.58
CA VAL A 85 -1.46 -2.33 6.91
C VAL A 85 -0.61 -1.06 6.78
N LYS A 86 0.40 -0.91 7.64
CA LYS A 86 1.35 0.19 7.54
C LYS A 86 2.79 -0.29 7.73
N VAL A 87 3.72 0.45 7.12
CA VAL A 87 5.17 0.29 7.28
C VAL A 87 5.82 1.65 7.43
N VAL A 88 6.97 1.69 8.10
CA VAL A 88 7.86 2.85 8.03
C VAL A 88 8.69 2.74 6.77
N ASN A 89 8.78 3.84 6.00
CA ASN A 89 9.64 3.98 4.84
C ASN A 89 10.69 5.04 5.12
N ALA A 90 11.95 4.61 5.17
CA ALA A 90 13.07 5.46 5.50
C ALA A 90 13.42 6.46 4.39
N ASN A 91 13.18 6.09 3.12
CA ASN A 91 13.51 6.91 1.93
C ASN A 91 14.91 7.54 2.00
N LYS A 92 15.95 6.69 2.18
CA LYS A 92 17.34 7.13 2.39
C LYS A 92 18.13 7.22 1.10
N HIS A 93 17.74 6.48 0.07
CA HIS A 93 18.41 6.46 -1.22
C HIS A 93 17.41 6.12 -2.35
N PRO A 94 17.67 6.58 -3.58
CA PRO A 94 16.78 6.31 -4.70
C PRO A 94 16.56 4.81 -4.91
N THR A 95 15.32 4.34 -4.92
CA THR A 95 14.98 2.92 -5.09
C THR A 95 13.55 2.74 -5.58
N LEU A 96 13.36 1.81 -6.50
CA LEU A 96 12.05 1.31 -6.84
C LEU A 96 11.73 0.03 -6.05
N ILE A 97 10.64 0.04 -5.29
CA ILE A 97 10.23 -1.08 -4.43
C ILE A 97 8.85 -1.59 -4.85
N PHE A 98 8.77 -2.89 -5.09
CA PHE A 98 7.51 -3.58 -5.37
C PHE A 98 6.90 -4.05 -4.06
N PHE A 99 5.64 -3.69 -3.82
CA PHE A 99 4.87 -4.14 -2.68
C PHE A 99 3.78 -5.10 -3.16
N THR A 100 3.38 -6.03 -2.30
CA THR A 100 2.20 -6.88 -2.47
C THR A 100 1.41 -6.89 -1.18
N VAL A 101 0.23 -6.26 -1.20
CA VAL A 101 -0.78 -6.36 -0.14
C VAL A 101 -1.58 -7.64 -0.39
N VAL A 102 -1.50 -8.61 0.54
CA VAL A 102 -2.28 -9.85 0.42
C VAL A 102 -3.61 -9.67 1.12
N VAL A 103 -4.69 -9.87 0.36
CA VAL A 103 -6.07 -9.75 0.83
C VAL A 103 -6.73 -11.12 0.83
N LYS A 104 -7.46 -11.40 1.91
CA LYS A 104 -8.37 -12.54 2.05
C LYS A 104 -9.81 -12.07 1.89
N ASP A 105 -10.58 -12.77 1.07
CA ASP A 105 -12.04 -12.70 1.11
C ASP A 105 -12.56 -13.76 2.09
N THR A 106 -13.10 -13.35 3.24
CA THR A 106 -13.58 -14.29 4.25
C THR A 106 -14.84 -15.04 3.84
N HIS A 107 -15.56 -14.58 2.81
CA HIS A 107 -16.76 -15.25 2.34
C HIS A 107 -16.41 -16.46 1.45
N THR A 108 -15.45 -16.30 0.55
CA THR A 108 -15.04 -17.36 -0.38
C THR A 108 -13.83 -18.16 0.11
N GLY A 109 -13.09 -17.63 1.08
CA GLY A 109 -11.81 -18.18 1.53
C GLY A 109 -10.64 -17.90 0.57
N ALA A 110 -10.88 -17.18 -0.52
CA ALA A 110 -9.86 -16.87 -1.51
C ALA A 110 -8.83 -15.87 -0.98
N HIS A 111 -7.61 -15.98 -1.51
CA HIS A 111 -6.52 -15.04 -1.27
C HIS A 111 -6.07 -14.46 -2.61
N PHE A 112 -5.77 -13.17 -2.64
CA PHE A 112 -5.28 -12.49 -3.83
C PHE A 112 -4.34 -11.34 -3.47
N SER A 113 -3.51 -10.94 -4.43
CA SER A 113 -2.58 -9.82 -4.29
C SER A 113 -3.16 -8.53 -4.83
N CYS A 114 -2.83 -7.42 -4.17
CA CYS A 114 -2.94 -6.07 -4.69
C CYS A 114 -1.53 -5.48 -4.68
N ASP A 115 -1.02 -5.04 -5.83
CA ASP A 115 0.42 -4.85 -6.03
C ASP A 115 0.76 -3.38 -6.29
N PRO A 116 0.85 -2.52 -5.25
CA PRO A 116 1.24 -1.13 -5.43
C PRO A 116 2.74 -1.01 -5.69
N GLN A 117 3.12 0.00 -6.46
CA GLN A 117 4.50 0.37 -6.70
C GLN A 117 4.89 1.56 -5.81
N VAL A 118 6.07 1.50 -5.19
CA VAL A 118 6.59 2.57 -4.32
C VAL A 118 7.95 3.04 -4.84
N GLY A 119 8.05 4.33 -5.14
CA GLY A 119 9.32 4.99 -5.44
C GLY A 119 9.87 5.71 -4.21
N ASN A 120 11.15 5.52 -3.96
CA ASN A 120 11.94 6.35 -3.05
C ASN A 120 12.89 7.19 -3.89
N ASP A 121 12.89 8.49 -3.64
CA ASP A 121 13.89 9.41 -4.18
C ASP A 121 14.05 10.58 -3.19
N PRO A 122 15.09 10.55 -2.32
CA PRO A 122 15.28 11.58 -1.30
C PRO A 122 15.75 12.93 -1.86
N GLU A 123 16.14 13.00 -3.14
CA GLU A 123 16.71 14.21 -3.74
C GLU A 123 15.65 15.06 -4.47
N ILE A 124 14.59 14.42 -4.97
CA ILE A 124 13.50 15.08 -5.72
C ILE A 124 12.45 15.72 -4.81
N SER A 125 11.90 16.87 -5.20
CA SER A 125 10.82 17.51 -4.42
C SER A 125 9.48 16.78 -4.64
N PRO A 126 8.69 16.47 -3.58
CA PRO A 126 7.34 15.90 -3.72
C PRO A 126 6.40 16.71 -4.62
N THR A 127 6.62 18.03 -4.72
CA THR A 127 5.86 18.94 -5.59
C THR A 127 5.99 18.63 -7.08
N GLU A 128 7.07 17.97 -7.49
CA GLU A 128 7.28 17.55 -8.89
C GLU A 128 6.33 16.44 -9.33
N PHE A 129 5.69 15.75 -8.36
CA PHE A 129 4.70 14.69 -8.60
C PHE A 129 3.26 15.12 -8.31
N GLY A 130 3.01 16.43 -8.25
CA GLY A 130 1.65 16.97 -8.02
C GLY A 130 1.12 16.77 -6.60
N ARG A 131 2.00 16.53 -5.61
CA ARG A 131 1.65 16.46 -4.18
C ARG A 131 2.04 17.77 -3.50
N HIS A 132 1.08 18.39 -2.81
CA HIS A 132 1.28 19.62 -2.03
C HIS A 132 1.69 19.33 -0.59
#